data_AF-A0A6G3WM66-F1
#
_entry.id   AF-A0A6G3WM66-F1
#
_cell.length_a   1.000
_cell.length_b   1.000
_cell.length_c   1.000
_cell.angle_alpha   90.00
_cell.angle_beta   90.00
_cell.angle_gamma   90.00
#
_symmetry.space_group_name_H-M   'P 1'
#
loop_
_entity.id
_entity.type
_entity.pdbx_description
1 polymer ?
#
loop_
_entity_poly.entity_id
_entity_poly.type
_entity_poly.pdbx_seq_one_letter_code
_entity_poly.pdbx_strand_id
1 'polypeptide(L)'
;EGTDHGGRGAGRREVNPDLVRLARQESQNTYNPRDRRRGKMVREADRERERRQRGRIWTPGRPEVIDRLDNEGLLPAITFIFSRAGCEAAVQQCLYAGLRLNDEDKRRLVREIVEERTASIPGEDLHVLGYYEWLEGLERGIAAHHAGMLPTF
;
A
#
# COMPACT_ATOMS: atom_id res chain seq x y z
N GLU A 1 -3.20 22.54 -49.36
CA GLU A 1 -3.85 22.72 -48.06
C GLU A 1 -3.64 21.46 -47.24
N GLY A 2 -2.96 21.58 -46.10
CA GLY A 2 -2.69 20.48 -45.18
C GLY A 2 -2.93 21.00 -43.76
N THR A 3 -3.89 20.39 -43.07
CA THR A 3 -4.31 20.72 -41.71
C THR A 3 -3.35 20.12 -40.70
N ASP A 4 -2.66 20.98 -39.94
CA ASP A 4 -2.00 20.61 -38.69
C ASP A 4 -2.94 20.94 -37.52
N HIS A 5 -3.35 19.91 -36.78
CA HIS A 5 -4.08 20.03 -35.53
C HIS A 5 -3.21 19.50 -34.38
N GLY A 6 -2.17 20.26 -34.02
CA GLY A 6 -1.35 20.08 -32.82
C GLY A 6 -1.96 20.79 -31.60
N GLY A 7 -2.43 19.99 -30.65
CA GLY A 7 -3.22 20.38 -29.47
C GLY A 7 -2.56 21.33 -28.45
N ARG A 8 -3.44 22.05 -27.77
CA ARG A 8 -3.19 23.07 -26.74
C ARG A 8 -2.66 22.48 -25.43
N GLY A 9 -1.81 23.24 -24.73
CA GLY A 9 -1.77 23.26 -23.27
C GLY A 9 -0.44 22.85 -22.61
N ALA A 10 0.62 23.64 -22.78
CA ALA A 10 1.82 23.56 -21.95
C ALA A 10 1.54 24.14 -20.55
N GLY A 11 0.80 23.40 -19.71
CA GLY A 11 0.76 23.63 -18.27
C GLY A 11 2.14 23.28 -17.69
N ARG A 12 2.86 24.28 -17.18
CA ARG A 12 4.13 24.09 -16.47
C ARG A 12 3.92 23.04 -15.38
N ARG A 13 4.58 21.88 -15.48
CA ARG A 13 4.50 20.82 -14.46
C ARG A 13 4.97 21.40 -13.13
N GLU A 14 4.03 21.72 -12.26
CA GLU A 14 4.32 22.20 -10.92
C GLU A 14 4.75 20.99 -10.08
N VAL A 15 6.05 20.89 -9.87
CA VAL A 15 6.63 19.83 -9.04
C VAL A 15 6.45 20.23 -7.59
N ASN A 16 5.95 19.30 -6.75
CA ASN A 16 5.79 19.52 -5.32
C ASN A 16 7.11 20.09 -4.72
N PRO A 17 7.07 21.25 -4.04
CA PRO A 17 8.26 21.93 -3.53
C PRO A 17 9.06 21.09 -2.54
N ASP A 18 8.41 20.17 -1.83
CA ASP A 18 9.07 19.24 -0.92
C ASP A 18 9.94 18.22 -1.67
N LEU A 19 9.50 17.76 -2.84
CA LEU A 19 10.30 16.88 -3.71
C LEU A 19 11.53 17.61 -4.27
N VAL A 20 11.37 18.90 -4.62
CA VAL A 20 12.49 19.73 -5.08
C VAL A 20 13.50 19.96 -3.95
N ARG A 21 13.02 20.21 -2.72
CA ARG A 21 13.88 20.39 -1.53
C ARG A 21 14.66 19.12 -1.22
N LEU A 22 14.01 17.96 -1.29
CA LEU A 22 14.62 16.66 -1.05
C LEU A 22 15.72 16.34 -2.07
N ALA A 23 15.47 16.54 -3.37
CA ALA A 23 16.45 16.32 -4.42
C ALA A 23 17.71 17.21 -4.28
N ARG A 24 17.52 18.46 -3.83
CA ARG A 24 18.64 19.37 -3.53
C ARG A 24 19.45 18.90 -2.31
N GLN A 25 18.80 18.32 -1.31
CA GLN A 25 19.48 17.82 -0.12
C GLN A 25 20.31 16.57 -0.40
N GLU A 26 19.81 15.65 -1.24
CA GLU A 26 20.58 14.46 -1.69
C GLU A 26 21.82 14.83 -2.51
N SER A 27 21.67 15.77 -3.45
CA SER A 27 22.80 16.21 -4.29
C SER A 27 23.92 16.87 -3.48
N GLN A 28 23.59 17.63 -2.43
CA GLN A 28 24.58 18.25 -1.54
C GLN A 28 25.31 17.24 -0.65
N ASN A 29 24.65 16.15 -0.24
CA ASN A 29 25.23 15.17 0.67
C ASN A 29 26.26 14.25 -0.03
N THR A 30 26.18 14.14 -1.35
CA THR A 30 27.09 13.33 -2.18
C THR A 30 28.47 13.98 -2.37
N TYR A 31 28.59 15.29 -2.14
CA TYR A 31 29.79 16.10 -2.42
C TYR A 31 30.37 16.76 -1.16
N ASN A 32 30.63 16.01 -0.09
CA ASN A 32 31.38 16.52 1.07
C ASN A 32 32.77 15.86 1.17
N PRO A 33 33.84 16.49 0.62
CA PRO A 33 35.20 15.93 0.63
C PRO A 33 35.90 15.95 2.00
N ARG A 34 35.30 16.56 3.03
CA ARG A 34 35.95 16.81 4.33
C ARG A 34 35.98 15.61 5.29
N ASP A 35 35.19 14.57 5.06
CA ASP A 35 35.11 13.40 5.96
C ASP A 35 36.20 12.34 5.75
N ARG A 36 37.08 12.48 4.75
CA ARG A 36 38.10 11.47 4.42
C ARG A 36 39.33 11.45 5.35
N ARG A 37 39.46 12.37 6.32
CA ARG A 37 40.70 12.54 7.12
C ARG A 37 40.62 12.17 8.60
N ARG A 38 39.55 11.54 9.09
CA ARG A 38 39.49 11.08 10.50
C ARG A 38 39.16 9.60 10.59
N GLY A 39 40.21 8.79 10.44
CA GLY A 39 40.15 7.35 10.64
C GLY A 39 39.80 6.98 12.08
N LYS A 40 38.73 6.20 12.23
CA LYS A 40 38.53 5.25 13.33
C LYS A 40 37.87 4.02 12.72
N MET A 41 38.37 2.82 13.02
CA MET A 41 37.92 1.56 12.42
C MET A 41 36.42 1.33 12.67
N VAL A 42 35.61 1.66 11.69
CA VAL A 42 34.24 1.17 11.52
C VAL A 42 34.28 0.54 10.13
N ARG A 43 33.92 -0.74 10.02
CA ARG A 43 33.99 -1.46 8.73
C ARG A 43 33.23 -0.61 7.72
N GLU A 44 33.77 -0.44 6.52
CA GLU A 44 33.15 0.37 5.47
C GLU A 44 31.69 -0.04 5.24
N ALA A 45 31.41 -1.35 5.38
CA ALA A 45 30.07 -1.94 5.39
C ALA A 45 29.13 -1.41 6.49
N ASP A 46 29.63 -1.13 7.70
CA ASP A 46 28.82 -0.62 8.81
C ASP A 46 28.48 0.86 8.60
N ARG A 47 29.41 1.65 8.05
CA ARG A 47 29.15 3.05 7.65
C ARG A 47 28.18 3.15 6.47
N GLU A 48 28.27 2.22 5.52
CA GLU A 48 27.35 2.13 4.39
C GLU A 48 25.94 1.74 4.87
N ARG A 49 25.83 0.86 5.86
CA ARG A 49 24.57 0.53 6.54
C ARG A 49 23.96 1.74 7.27
N GLU A 50 24.76 2.46 8.05
CA GLU A 50 24.29 3.69 8.73
C GLU A 50 23.87 4.78 7.75
N ARG A 51 24.60 4.98 6.64
CA ARG A 51 24.22 5.95 5.60
C ARG A 51 22.92 5.57 4.89
N ARG A 52 22.73 4.28 4.59
CA ARG A 52 21.46 3.75 4.06
C ARG A 52 20.30 3.90 5.04
N GLN A 53 20.56 3.84 6.35
CA GLN A 53 19.55 4.04 7.39
C GLN A 53 19.20 5.51 7.61
N ARG A 54 20.18 6.43 7.57
CA ARG A 54 19.97 7.88 7.79
C ARG A 54 19.33 8.62 6.60
N GLY A 55 19.29 8.01 5.43
CA GLY A 55 18.63 8.58 4.23
C GLY A 55 17.25 8.00 3.93
N ARG A 56 16.73 7.07 4.72
CA ARG A 56 15.44 6.45 4.44
C ARG A 56 14.33 7.35 4.93
N ILE A 57 13.70 8.06 4.00
CA ILE A 57 12.45 8.78 4.23
C ILE A 57 11.46 7.79 4.85
N TRP A 58 10.96 8.10 6.03
CA TRP A 58 9.92 7.31 6.65
C TRP A 58 8.70 7.29 5.72
N THR A 59 8.23 6.10 5.41
CA THR A 59 7.03 5.89 4.59
C THR A 59 5.99 5.23 5.48
N PRO A 60 4.79 5.81 5.63
CA PRO A 60 3.77 5.21 6.47
C PRO A 60 3.40 3.82 5.96
N GLY A 61 3.10 2.93 6.90
CA GLY A 61 2.56 1.62 6.61
C GLY A 61 1.15 1.71 6.02
N ARG A 62 0.69 0.61 5.40
CA ARG A 62 -0.68 0.50 4.90
C ARG A 62 -1.75 0.82 5.96
N PRO A 63 -1.71 0.23 7.17
CA PRO A 63 -2.69 0.53 8.22
C PRO A 63 -2.73 2.03 8.56
N GLU A 64 -1.56 2.67 8.70
CA GLU A 64 -1.47 4.10 9.03
C GLU A 64 -2.08 4.99 7.93
N VAL A 65 -1.88 4.65 6.67
CA VAL A 65 -2.51 5.36 5.55
C VAL A 65 -4.02 5.18 5.57
N ILE A 66 -4.52 3.96 5.82
CA ILE A 66 -5.96 3.69 5.86
C ILE A 66 -6.62 4.39 7.05
N ASP A 67 -6.03 4.33 8.24
CA ASP A 67 -6.51 5.04 9.43
C ASP A 67 -6.61 6.54 9.16
N ARG A 68 -5.64 7.12 8.45
CA ARG A 68 -5.67 8.53 8.10
C ARG A 68 -6.81 8.86 7.14
N LEU A 69 -7.04 8.02 6.11
CA LEU A 69 -8.13 8.19 5.17
C LEU A 69 -9.50 8.07 5.85
N ASP A 70 -9.64 7.13 6.79
CA ASP A 70 -10.88 6.96 7.57
C ASP A 70 -11.19 8.20 8.43
N ASN A 71 -10.19 8.69 9.17
CA ASN A 71 -10.32 9.89 9.99
C ASN A 71 -10.65 11.16 9.18
N GLU A 72 -10.25 11.23 7.92
CA GLU A 72 -10.59 12.34 7.01
C GLU A 72 -11.90 12.11 6.23
N GLY A 73 -12.58 10.96 6.42
CA GLY A 73 -13.81 10.63 5.70
C GLY A 73 -13.58 10.37 4.20
N LEU A 74 -12.39 9.88 3.83
CA LEU A 74 -11.96 9.64 2.45
C LEU A 74 -12.08 8.17 2.02
N LEU A 75 -12.64 7.30 2.86
CA LEU A 75 -13.01 5.94 2.47
C LEU A 75 -14.35 5.93 1.71
N PRO A 76 -14.55 4.99 0.75
CA PRO A 76 -13.69 3.85 0.42
C PRO A 76 -12.47 4.22 -0.45
N ALA A 77 -11.41 3.41 -0.35
CA ALA A 77 -10.19 3.57 -1.15
C ALA A 77 -9.78 2.25 -1.81
N ILE A 78 -9.24 2.33 -3.04
CA ILE A 78 -8.70 1.18 -3.79
C ILE A 78 -7.19 1.35 -3.91
N THR A 79 -6.44 0.37 -3.41
CA THR A 79 -4.97 0.35 -3.57
C THR A 79 -4.55 -0.64 -4.63
N PHE A 80 -3.94 -0.16 -5.71
CA PHE A 80 -3.45 -1.02 -6.79
C PHE A 80 -2.13 -1.70 -6.40
N ILE A 81 -2.12 -3.03 -6.45
CA ILE A 81 -0.93 -3.87 -6.22
C ILE A 81 -0.75 -4.80 -7.42
N PHE A 82 0.39 -4.69 -8.10
CA PHE A 82 0.69 -5.50 -9.29
C PHE A 82 1.32 -6.85 -8.93
N SER A 83 0.69 -7.56 -7.98
CA SER A 83 1.09 -8.90 -7.55
C SER A 83 -0.10 -9.58 -6.90
N ARG A 84 -0.47 -10.79 -7.38
CA ARG A 84 -1.56 -11.58 -6.79
C ARG A 84 -1.30 -11.86 -5.31
N ALA A 85 -0.12 -12.40 -5.00
CA ALA A 85 0.31 -12.64 -3.62
C ALA A 85 0.47 -11.34 -2.81
N GLY A 86 0.80 -10.23 -3.48
CA GLY A 86 0.89 -8.91 -2.84
C GLY A 86 -0.47 -8.36 -2.41
N CYS A 87 -1.54 -8.62 -3.17
CA CYS A 87 -2.91 -8.29 -2.78
C CYS A 87 -3.29 -8.99 -1.48
N GLU A 88 -3.10 -10.31 -1.42
CA GLU A 88 -3.39 -11.10 -0.21
C GLU A 88 -2.53 -10.66 0.99
N ALA A 89 -1.23 -10.48 0.78
CA ALA A 89 -0.33 -10.01 1.84
C ALA A 89 -0.72 -8.64 2.39
N ALA A 90 -1.29 -7.74 1.57
CA ALA A 90 -1.75 -6.44 2.01
C ALA A 90 -2.98 -6.54 2.92
N VAL A 91 -3.93 -7.44 2.63
CA VAL A 91 -5.07 -7.71 3.52
C VAL A 91 -4.54 -8.23 4.85
N GLN A 92 -3.66 -9.24 4.83
CA GLN A 92 -3.08 -9.81 6.04
C GLN A 92 -2.33 -8.78 6.90
N GLN A 93 -1.58 -7.86 6.30
CA GLN A 93 -0.94 -6.75 7.02
C GLN A 93 -1.95 -5.89 7.79
N CYS A 94 -3.11 -5.62 7.20
CA CYS A 94 -4.16 -4.83 7.85
C CYS A 94 -4.87 -5.63 8.94
N LEU A 95 -5.12 -6.92 8.72
CA LEU A 95 -5.69 -7.82 9.72
C LEU A 95 -4.79 -7.96 10.96
N TYR A 96 -3.49 -8.13 10.76
CA TYR A 96 -2.49 -8.20 11.83
C TYR A 96 -2.35 -6.88 12.60
N ALA A 97 -2.55 -5.75 11.94
CA ALA A 97 -2.59 -4.44 12.59
C ALA A 97 -3.89 -4.20 13.38
N GLY A 98 -4.88 -5.09 13.29
CA GLY A 98 -6.14 -4.99 14.02
C GLY A 98 -7.16 -4.04 13.40
N LEU A 99 -6.96 -3.64 12.14
CA LEU A 99 -7.84 -2.69 11.46
C LEU A 99 -9.27 -3.23 11.34
N ARG A 100 -10.27 -2.39 11.66
CA ARG A 100 -11.71 -2.70 11.62
C ARG A 100 -12.49 -1.47 11.14
N LEU A 101 -12.98 -1.51 9.90
CA LEU A 101 -13.72 -0.41 9.26
C LEU A 101 -15.24 -0.60 9.34
N ASN A 102 -15.69 -1.86 9.45
CA ASN A 102 -17.10 -2.17 9.66
C ASN A 102 -17.44 -2.16 11.15
N ASP A 103 -18.60 -1.58 11.46
CA ASP A 103 -19.28 -1.79 12.74
C ASP A 103 -19.96 -3.17 12.78
N GLU A 104 -20.54 -3.51 13.94
CA GLU A 104 -21.17 -4.81 14.17
C GLU A 104 -22.36 -5.08 13.23
N ASP A 105 -23.13 -4.05 12.88
CA ASP A 105 -24.29 -4.20 12.00
C ASP A 105 -23.85 -4.45 10.55
N LYS A 106 -22.86 -3.69 10.07
CA LYS A 106 -22.25 -3.91 8.74
C LYS A 106 -21.58 -5.28 8.67
N ARG A 107 -20.90 -5.71 9.74
CA ARG A 107 -20.29 -7.03 9.81
C ARG A 107 -21.31 -8.15 9.63
N ARG A 108 -22.43 -8.11 10.36
CA ARG A 108 -23.50 -9.11 10.21
C ARG A 108 -24.08 -9.13 8.80
N LEU A 109 -24.31 -7.95 8.22
CA LEU A 109 -24.81 -7.82 6.84
C LEU A 109 -23.83 -8.44 5.82
N VAL A 110 -22.53 -8.16 5.97
CA VAL A 110 -21.50 -8.76 5.11
C VAL A 110 -21.53 -10.28 5.21
N ARG A 111 -21.59 -10.83 6.42
CA ARG A 111 -21.66 -12.28 6.63
C ARG A 111 -22.89 -12.89 5.97
N GLU A 112 -24.07 -12.31 6.17
CA GLU A 112 -25.32 -12.79 5.56
C GLU A 112 -25.21 -12.84 4.03
N ILE A 113 -24.70 -11.76 3.41
CA ILE A 113 -24.50 -11.69 1.96
C ILE A 113 -23.51 -12.77 1.50
N VAL A 114 -22.38 -12.92 2.20
CA VAL A 114 -21.35 -13.89 1.82
C VAL A 114 -21.87 -15.33 1.95
N GLU A 115 -22.56 -15.65 3.03
CA GLU A 115 -23.18 -16.97 3.25
C GLU A 115 -24.23 -17.28 2.17
N GLU A 116 -25.10 -16.31 1.82
CA GLU A 116 -26.07 -16.47 0.73
C GLU A 116 -25.38 -16.76 -0.61
N ARG A 117 -24.32 -16.01 -0.93
CA ARG A 117 -23.61 -16.11 -2.21
C ARG A 117 -22.78 -17.38 -2.35
N THR A 118 -22.35 -17.95 -1.23
CA THR A 118 -21.53 -19.16 -1.18
C THR A 118 -22.30 -20.42 -0.82
N ALA A 119 -23.62 -20.33 -0.59
CA ALA A 119 -24.47 -21.44 -0.16
C ALA A 119 -24.48 -22.67 -1.07
N SER A 120 -24.12 -22.53 -2.35
CA SER A 120 -24.04 -23.64 -3.30
C SER A 120 -22.71 -24.41 -3.25
N ILE A 121 -21.71 -23.90 -2.53
CA ILE A 121 -20.38 -24.52 -2.41
C ILE A 121 -20.38 -25.47 -1.21
N PRO A 122 -19.95 -26.74 -1.38
CA PRO A 122 -19.79 -27.67 -0.26
C PRO A 122 -18.85 -27.13 0.82
N GLY A 123 -19.14 -27.45 2.09
CA GLY A 123 -18.37 -26.92 3.22
C GLY A 123 -16.90 -27.34 3.22
N GLU A 124 -16.61 -28.55 2.73
CA GLU A 124 -15.24 -29.05 2.54
C GLU A 124 -14.46 -28.21 1.51
N ASP A 125 -15.12 -27.77 0.44
CA ASP A 125 -14.51 -26.94 -0.59
C ASP A 125 -14.27 -25.53 -0.06
N LEU A 126 -15.21 -24.96 0.71
CA LEU A 126 -15.03 -23.65 1.35
C LEU A 126 -13.76 -23.60 2.20
N HIS A 127 -13.45 -24.66 2.93
CA HIS A 127 -12.21 -24.73 3.72
C HIS A 127 -10.96 -24.70 2.83
N VAL A 128 -10.94 -25.48 1.75
CA VAL A 128 -9.82 -25.52 0.79
C VAL A 128 -9.64 -24.19 0.07
N LEU A 129 -10.73 -23.46 -0.16
CA LEU A 129 -10.73 -22.16 -0.84
C LEU A 129 -10.32 -20.98 0.05
N GLY A 130 -10.05 -21.19 1.34
CA GLY A 130 -9.69 -20.11 2.28
C GLY A 130 -10.85 -19.17 2.58
N TYR A 131 -12.08 -19.70 2.56
CA TYR A 131 -13.31 -18.93 2.79
C TYR A 131 -13.31 -18.14 4.10
N TYR A 132 -12.79 -18.73 5.17
CA TYR A 132 -12.88 -18.14 6.51
C TYR A 132 -11.98 -16.92 6.65
N GLU A 133 -10.77 -16.97 6.11
CA GLU A 133 -9.81 -15.87 6.08
C GLU A 133 -10.31 -14.74 5.17
N TRP A 134 -10.91 -15.09 4.03
CA TRP A 134 -11.52 -14.13 3.13
C TRP A 134 -12.74 -13.44 3.77
N LEU A 135 -13.64 -14.22 4.39
CA LEU A 135 -14.78 -13.70 5.14
C LEU A 135 -14.32 -12.79 6.28
N GLU A 136 -13.28 -13.16 7.03
CA GLU A 136 -12.74 -12.32 8.11
C GLU A 136 -12.27 -10.95 7.58
N GLY A 137 -11.61 -10.93 6.41
CA GLY A 137 -11.25 -9.68 5.72
C GLY A 137 -12.46 -8.81 5.44
N LEU A 138 -13.45 -9.39 4.76
CA LEU A 138 -14.69 -8.70 4.38
C LEU A 138 -15.45 -8.18 5.60
N GLU A 139 -15.56 -8.99 6.65
CA GLU A 139 -16.20 -8.63 7.91
C GLU A 139 -15.55 -7.41 8.57
N ARG A 140 -14.23 -7.24 8.42
CA ARG A 140 -13.50 -6.06 8.91
C ARG A 140 -13.48 -4.89 7.91
N GLY A 141 -14.05 -5.05 6.73
CA GLY A 141 -14.15 -4.02 5.68
C GLY A 141 -12.93 -3.95 4.77
N ILE A 142 -12.17 -5.04 4.63
CA ILE A 142 -10.91 -5.09 3.87
C ILE A 142 -10.95 -6.27 2.90
N ALA A 143 -10.67 -6.02 1.62
CA ALA A 143 -10.70 -7.06 0.60
C ALA A 143 -9.47 -6.98 -0.32
N ALA A 144 -9.08 -8.14 -0.85
CA ALA A 144 -8.23 -8.24 -2.01
C ALA A 144 -9.09 -8.55 -3.24
N HIS A 145 -8.64 -8.11 -4.40
CA HIS A 145 -9.15 -8.58 -5.68
C HIS A 145 -7.98 -8.79 -6.64
N HIS A 146 -7.93 -9.95 -7.25
CA HIS A 146 -6.97 -10.24 -8.32
C HIS A 146 -7.48 -11.35 -9.24
N ALA A 147 -6.91 -11.44 -10.45
CA ALA A 147 -7.30 -12.41 -11.49
C ALA A 147 -7.02 -13.90 -11.15
N GLY A 148 -6.75 -14.22 -9.89
CA GLY A 148 -6.56 -15.59 -9.41
C GLY A 148 -7.68 -16.06 -8.48
N MET A 149 -8.61 -15.18 -8.14
CA MET A 149 -9.79 -15.52 -7.35
C MET A 149 -10.83 -16.23 -8.22
N LEU A 150 -11.62 -17.12 -7.60
CA LEU A 150 -12.75 -17.76 -8.27
C LEU A 150 -13.87 -16.73 -8.52
N PRO A 151 -14.72 -16.88 -9.54
CA PRO A 151 -15.76 -15.91 -9.84
C PRO A 151 -16.73 -15.59 -8.70
N THR A 152 -16.95 -16.53 -7.77
CA THR A 152 -17.80 -16.32 -6.58
C THR A 152 -17.13 -15.45 -5.51
N PHE A 153 -15.80 -15.32 -5.55
CA PHE A 153 -14.95 -14.67 -4.54
C PHE A 153 -14.38 -13.33 -5.04
#